data_AF-A0A8H3YX94-F1
#
_entry.id   AF-A0A8H3YX94-F1
#
_cell.length_a   1.000
_cell.length_b   1.000
_cell.length_c   1.000
_cell.angle_alpha   90.00
_cell.angle_beta   90.00
_cell.angle_gamma   90.00
#
_symmetry.space_group_name_H-M   'P 1'
#
loop_
_entity.id
_entity.type
_entity.pdbx_description
1 polymer ?
#
loop_
_entity_poly.entity_id
_entity_poly.type
_entity_poly.pdbx_seq_one_letter_code
_entity_poly.pdbx_strand_id
1 'polypeptide(L)'
;MRLAEACPGLKDVQIQGATKLTDGAVWAFLANCPLLTRLEVSSHYKRKIRLEGGFFTSLQHRVDLATELEILRVDGNVPYGGTNRFATAMRALSKARETLLIEISHTSEDSQYYWGDGRSYFMTVSDDKFKKGRKL
;
A
#
# COMPACT_ATOMS: atom_id res chain seq x y z
N MET A 1 6.45 -6.35 13.92
CA MET A 1 5.78 -5.04 14.13
C MET A 1 4.73 -5.33 15.18
N ARG A 2 4.92 -4.86 16.42
CA ARG A 2 4.26 -5.47 17.61
C ARG A 2 2.73 -5.48 17.55
N LEU A 3 2.12 -4.51 16.87
CA LEU A 3 0.67 -4.42 16.74
C LEU A 3 0.08 -5.63 16.00
N ALA A 4 0.70 -6.07 14.90
CA ALA A 4 0.20 -7.20 14.12
C ALA A 4 0.24 -8.52 14.92
N GLU A 5 1.29 -8.71 15.71
CA GLU A 5 1.48 -9.89 16.56
C GLU A 5 0.49 -9.90 17.74
N ALA A 6 0.19 -8.74 18.31
CA ALA A 6 -0.74 -8.60 19.43
C ALA A 6 -2.22 -8.66 19.02
N CYS A 7 -2.53 -8.41 17.74
CA CYS A 7 -3.90 -8.26 17.25
C CYS A 7 -4.15 -9.13 16.00
N PRO A 8 -4.21 -10.47 16.13
CA PRO A 8 -4.44 -11.37 14.99
C PRO A 8 -5.85 -11.23 14.37
N GLY A 9 -6.81 -10.67 15.11
CA GLY A 9 -8.19 -10.45 14.64
C GLY A 9 -8.42 -9.18 13.81
N LEU A 10 -7.36 -8.45 13.45
CA LEU A 10 -7.49 -7.24 12.62
C LEU A 10 -8.04 -7.58 11.23
N LYS A 11 -9.02 -6.80 10.79
CA LYS A 11 -9.66 -6.91 9.47
C LYS A 11 -9.32 -5.74 8.55
N ASP A 12 -9.29 -4.53 9.10
CA ASP A 12 -8.97 -3.31 8.38
C ASP A 12 -7.87 -2.57 9.14
N VAL A 13 -6.76 -2.29 8.45
CA VAL A 13 -5.63 -1.58 9.02
C VAL A 13 -5.24 -0.46 8.08
N GLN A 14 -5.18 0.76 8.62
CA GLN A 14 -4.75 1.94 7.90
C GLN A 14 -3.62 2.62 8.66
N ILE A 15 -2.45 2.68 8.05
CA ILE A 15 -1.26 3.34 8.59
C ILE A 15 -0.86 4.43 7.61
N GLN A 16 -1.33 5.64 7.88
CA GLN A 16 -1.11 6.79 7.01
C GLN A 16 -0.01 7.71 7.55
N GLY A 17 0.74 8.33 6.65
CA GLY A 17 1.76 9.31 7.03
C GLY A 17 2.93 8.71 7.82
N ALA A 18 3.20 7.42 7.65
CA ALA A 18 4.28 6.76 8.38
C ALA A 18 5.64 7.34 7.99
N THR A 19 6.48 7.62 8.99
CA THR A 19 7.82 8.20 8.79
C THR A 19 8.95 7.16 8.82
N LYS A 20 8.63 5.89 9.08
CA LYS A 20 9.55 4.75 9.08
C LYS A 20 8.85 3.46 8.62
N LEU A 21 8.17 3.50 7.48
CA LEU A 21 7.52 2.33 6.90
C LEU A 21 8.56 1.41 6.23
N THR A 22 8.45 0.10 6.41
CA THR A 22 9.34 -0.91 5.81
C THR A 22 8.54 -2.10 5.31
N ASP A 23 9.11 -2.85 4.37
CA ASP A 23 8.55 -4.12 3.90
C ASP A 23 8.27 -5.10 5.04
N GLY A 24 9.13 -5.12 6.07
CA GLY A 24 8.95 -5.95 7.26
C GLY A 24 7.71 -5.55 8.08
N ALA A 25 7.34 -4.26 8.10
CA ALA A 25 6.11 -3.82 8.74
C ALA A 25 4.87 -4.31 7.99
N VAL A 26 4.88 -4.21 6.66
CA VAL A 26 3.79 -4.74 5.80
C VAL A 26 3.67 -6.25 5.96
N TRP A 27 4.81 -6.97 5.89
CA TRP A 27 4.85 -8.41 6.07
C TRP A 27 4.31 -8.87 7.42
N ALA A 28 4.61 -8.13 8.50
CA ALA A 28 4.11 -8.49 9.82
C ALA A 28 2.58 -8.54 9.89
N PHE A 29 1.86 -7.61 9.23
CA PHE A 29 0.40 -7.68 9.15
C PHE A 29 -0.06 -8.86 8.31
N LEU A 30 0.51 -9.04 7.12
CA LEU A 30 0.14 -10.13 6.21
C LEU A 30 0.36 -11.52 6.82
N ALA A 31 1.38 -11.67 7.67
CA ALA A 31 1.74 -12.95 8.28
C ALA A 31 1.00 -13.25 9.59
N ASN A 32 0.62 -12.22 10.36
CA ASN A 32 0.04 -12.41 11.70
C ASN A 32 -1.46 -12.11 11.79
N CYS A 33 -2.05 -11.45 10.79
CA CYS A 33 -3.47 -11.10 10.77
C CYS A 33 -4.21 -11.89 9.66
N PRO A 34 -4.61 -13.15 9.91
CA PRO A 34 -5.25 -13.99 8.90
C PRO A 34 -6.63 -13.48 8.43
N LEU A 35 -7.32 -12.68 9.26
CA LEU A 35 -8.63 -12.10 8.95
C LEU A 35 -8.55 -10.75 8.22
N LEU A 36 -7.34 -10.32 7.85
CA LEU A 36 -7.11 -9.00 7.27
C LEU A 36 -7.68 -8.94 5.85
N THR A 37 -8.69 -8.11 5.65
CA THR A 37 -9.33 -7.86 4.35
C THR A 37 -8.83 -6.59 3.67
N ARG A 38 -8.43 -5.58 4.46
CA ARG A 38 -7.85 -4.34 3.96
C ARG A 38 -6.57 -3.99 4.71
N LEU A 39 -5.53 -3.67 3.95
CA LEU A 39 -4.31 -3.07 4.46
C LEU A 39 -3.96 -1.83 3.65
N GLU A 40 -3.89 -0.68 4.30
CA GLU A 40 -3.37 0.56 3.75
C GLU A 40 -2.11 0.98 4.50
N VAL A 41 -1.06 1.25 3.74
CA VAL A 41 0.19 1.81 4.26
C VAL A 41 0.66 2.94 3.36
N SER A 42 0.68 4.16 3.90
CA SER A 42 1.19 5.33 3.18
C SER A 42 2.31 6.02 3.94
N SER A 43 3.29 6.55 3.20
CA SER A 43 4.37 7.31 3.79
C SER A 43 3.96 8.77 3.99
N HIS A 44 4.68 9.47 4.85
CA HIS A 44 4.50 10.91 4.97
C HIS A 44 4.91 11.60 3.65
N TYR A 45 4.03 12.39 3.04
CA TYR A 45 4.24 13.01 1.72
C TYR A 45 5.57 13.79 1.56
N LYS A 46 6.07 14.42 2.63
CA LYS A 46 7.39 15.10 2.65
C LYS A 46 8.60 14.18 2.76
N ARG A 47 8.41 12.89 3.06
CA ARG A 47 9.48 11.91 3.27
C ARG A 47 9.42 10.84 2.19
N LYS A 48 10.52 10.70 1.46
CA LYS A 48 10.65 9.69 0.40
C LYS A 48 10.98 8.31 0.96
N ILE A 49 10.09 7.74 1.77
CA ILE A 49 10.26 6.35 2.21
C ILE A 49 9.83 5.46 1.07
N ARG A 50 10.69 4.51 0.71
CA ARG A 50 10.50 3.64 -0.43
C ARG A 50 10.37 2.21 0.07
N LEU A 51 9.21 1.62 -0.13
CA LEU A 51 9.06 0.18 -0.03
C LEU A 51 9.84 -0.47 -1.17
N GLU A 52 10.54 -1.56 -0.85
CA GLU A 52 11.31 -2.30 -1.85
C GLU A 52 10.43 -3.32 -2.60
N GLY A 53 9.31 -3.72 -1.98
CA GLY A 53 8.34 -4.65 -2.55
C GLY A 53 8.74 -6.12 -2.41
N GLY A 54 9.72 -6.45 -1.57
CA GLY A 54 10.09 -7.83 -1.25
C GLY A 54 8.97 -8.63 -0.58
N PHE A 55 8.05 -7.96 0.12
CA PHE A 55 6.86 -8.61 0.68
C PHE A 55 5.91 -9.14 -0.42
N PHE A 56 5.87 -8.54 -1.62
CA PHE A 56 5.04 -9.06 -2.72
C PHE A 56 5.49 -10.45 -3.15
N THR A 57 6.80 -10.62 -3.36
CA THR A 57 7.38 -11.92 -3.70
C THR A 57 7.19 -12.93 -2.57
N SER A 58 7.39 -12.50 -1.32
CA SER A 58 7.20 -13.38 -0.15
C SER A 58 5.75 -13.86 -0.04
N LEU A 59 4.79 -12.95 -0.25
CA LEU A 59 3.36 -13.25 -0.20
C LEU A 59 2.90 -14.10 -1.39
N GLN A 60 3.54 -13.95 -2.54
CA GLN A 60 3.26 -14.76 -3.73
C GLN A 60 3.58 -16.25 -3.50
N HIS A 61 4.66 -16.57 -2.77
CA HIS A 61 5.04 -17.96 -2.47
C HIS A 61 4.26 -18.57 -1.30
N ARG A 62 3.51 -17.75 -0.54
CA ARG A 62 2.77 -18.14 0.66
C ARG A 62 1.27 -17.98 0.42
N VAL A 63 0.69 -18.98 -0.24
CA VAL A 63 -0.75 -19.02 -0.56
C VAL A 63 -1.65 -19.19 0.68
N ASP A 64 -1.06 -19.58 1.81
CA ASP A 64 -1.70 -19.76 3.11
C ASP A 64 -1.89 -18.45 3.89
N LEU A 65 -1.15 -17.39 3.54
CA LEU A 65 -1.16 -16.13 4.30
C LEU A 65 -2.05 -15.07 3.66
N ALA A 66 -2.75 -14.31 4.50
CA ALA A 66 -3.62 -13.20 4.11
C ALA A 66 -4.59 -13.59 2.98
N THR A 67 -5.24 -14.74 3.12
CA THR A 67 -6.17 -15.29 2.11
C THR A 67 -7.40 -14.42 1.93
N GLU A 68 -7.84 -13.77 3.01
CA GLU A 68 -8.98 -12.85 3.04
C GLU A 68 -8.63 -11.45 2.53
N LEU A 69 -7.37 -11.18 2.18
CA LEU A 69 -6.95 -9.84 1.77
C LEU A 69 -7.53 -9.48 0.40
N GLU A 70 -8.45 -8.53 0.42
CA GLU A 70 -9.12 -8.01 -0.76
C GLU A 70 -8.44 -6.75 -1.29
N ILE A 71 -7.94 -5.89 -0.40
CA ILE A 71 -7.37 -4.59 -0.78
C ILE A 71 -6.03 -4.38 -0.09
N LEU A 72 -5.00 -4.15 -0.90
CA LEU A 72 -3.68 -3.73 -0.46
C LEU A 72 -3.33 -2.38 -1.08
N ARG A 73 -3.37 -1.33 -0.28
CA ARG A 73 -3.00 0.03 -0.70
C ARG A 73 -1.62 0.39 -0.19
N VAL A 74 -0.75 0.83 -1.09
CA VAL A 74 0.62 1.24 -0.77
C VAL A 74 0.94 2.60 -1.38
N ASP A 75 1.82 3.34 -0.72
CA ASP A 75 2.28 4.64 -1.18
C ASP A 75 2.88 4.62 -2.60
N GLY A 76 2.62 5.68 -3.36
CA GLY A 76 3.05 5.91 -4.74
C GLY A 76 4.50 6.36 -4.88
N ASN A 77 5.20 6.64 -3.78
CA ASN A 77 6.65 6.84 -3.75
C ASN A 77 7.45 5.52 -3.91
N VAL A 78 6.98 4.67 -4.81
CA VAL A 78 7.55 3.37 -5.18
C VAL A 78 7.71 3.34 -6.70
N PRO A 79 8.66 2.57 -7.25
CA PRO A 79 8.76 2.43 -8.69
C PRO A 79 7.67 1.45 -9.13
N TYR A 80 6.48 1.89 -9.52
CA TYR A 80 5.42 0.96 -9.99
C TYR A 80 5.19 1.03 -11.51
N GLY A 81 5.86 1.96 -12.21
CA GLY A 81 5.89 2.06 -13.67
C GLY A 81 6.98 1.18 -14.32
N GLY A 82 6.72 0.69 -15.54
CA GLY A 82 7.68 -0.11 -16.31
C GLY A 82 7.91 -1.53 -15.78
N THR A 83 9.11 -2.07 -16.01
CA THR A 83 9.50 -3.48 -15.75
C THR A 83 10.35 -3.66 -14.48
N ASN A 84 10.35 -2.67 -13.58
CA ASN A 84 11.17 -2.76 -12.37
C ASN A 84 10.68 -3.90 -11.43
N ARG A 85 11.54 -4.27 -10.47
CA ARG A 85 11.30 -5.40 -9.54
C ARG A 85 10.00 -5.25 -8.75
N PHE A 86 9.71 -4.06 -8.22
CA PHE A 86 8.51 -3.79 -7.45
C PHE A 86 7.26 -3.99 -8.32
N ALA A 87 7.21 -3.33 -9.48
CA ALA A 87 6.08 -3.41 -10.40
C ALA A 87 5.83 -4.85 -10.88
N THR A 88 6.91 -5.59 -11.17
CA THR A 88 6.85 -6.99 -11.60
C THR A 88 6.32 -7.89 -10.48
N ALA A 89 6.84 -7.77 -9.26
CA ALA A 89 6.39 -8.56 -8.11
C ALA A 89 4.94 -8.24 -7.73
N MET A 90 4.57 -6.96 -7.74
CA MET A 90 3.21 -6.49 -7.50
C MET A 90 2.22 -7.08 -8.52
N ARG A 91 2.53 -7.00 -9.82
CA ARG A 91 1.68 -7.58 -10.87
C ARG A 91 1.59 -9.10 -10.77
N ALA A 92 2.70 -9.76 -10.43
CA ALA A 92 2.74 -11.21 -10.25
C ALA A 92 1.83 -11.65 -9.07
N LEU A 93 1.89 -10.94 -7.93
CA LEU A 93 0.98 -11.19 -6.81
C LEU A 93 -0.49 -10.96 -7.22
N SER A 94 -0.79 -9.82 -7.85
CA SER A 94 -2.16 -9.50 -8.30
C SER A 94 -2.70 -10.50 -9.32
N LYS A 95 -1.82 -11.15 -10.10
CA LYS A 95 -2.20 -12.25 -11.00
C LYS A 95 -2.43 -13.56 -10.25
N ALA A 96 -1.62 -13.86 -9.23
CA ALA A 96 -1.76 -15.06 -8.41
C ALA A 96 -3.01 -15.01 -7.50
N ARG A 97 -3.41 -13.81 -7.07
CA ARG A 97 -4.57 -13.56 -6.21
C ARG A 97 -5.58 -12.70 -6.96
N GLU A 98 -6.44 -13.35 -7.76
CA GLU A 98 -7.33 -12.64 -8.68
C GLU A 98 -8.37 -11.72 -8.02
N THR A 99 -8.69 -11.99 -6.76
CA THR A 99 -9.60 -11.17 -5.93
C THR A 99 -8.91 -9.92 -5.39
N LEU A 100 -7.59 -9.96 -5.20
CA LEU A 100 -6.80 -8.88 -4.61
C LEU A 100 -6.73 -7.66 -5.54
N LEU A 101 -7.20 -6.53 -5.03
CA LEU A 101 -7.01 -5.21 -5.59
C LEU A 101 -5.78 -4.57 -4.94
N ILE A 102 -4.80 -4.22 -5.76
CA ILE A 102 -3.64 -3.43 -5.30
C ILE A 102 -3.85 -1.98 -5.72
N GLU A 103 -3.76 -1.05 -4.77
CA GLU A 103 -3.90 0.38 -5.02
C GLU A 103 -2.58 1.08 -4.73
N ILE A 104 -2.13 1.94 -5.64
CA ILE A 104 -0.93 2.76 -5.48
C ILE A 104 -1.36 4.21 -5.30
N SER A 105 -1.19 4.74 -4.08
CA SER A 105 -1.71 6.06 -3.70
C SER A 105 -0.72 7.19 -3.93
N HIS A 106 -1.14 8.22 -4.64
CA HIS A 106 -0.41 9.46 -4.88
C HIS A 106 -0.98 10.54 -3.99
N THR A 107 -0.15 11.11 -3.13
CA THR A 107 -0.53 12.23 -2.28
C THR A 107 0.27 13.47 -2.70
N SER A 108 -0.42 14.53 -3.10
CA SER A 108 0.16 15.84 -3.42
C SER A 108 -0.40 16.92 -2.50
N GLU A 109 0.47 17.85 -2.10
CA GLU A 109 0.08 19.09 -1.44
C GLU A 109 -0.22 20.12 -2.53
N ASP A 110 -1.50 20.40 -2.72
CA ASP A 110 -1.99 21.39 -3.67
C ASP A 110 -2.30 22.70 -2.93
N SER A 111 -2.31 23.80 -3.69
CA SER A 111 -2.69 25.11 -3.15
C SER A 111 -3.66 25.79 -4.09
N GLN A 112 -4.72 26.36 -3.53
CA GLN A 112 -5.66 27.18 -4.28
C GLN A 112 -5.69 28.58 -3.68
N TYR A 113 -5.78 29.57 -4.55
CA TYR A 113 -5.98 30.96 -4.17
C TYR A 113 -7.47 31.23 -4.01
N TYR A 114 -7.84 31.78 -2.86
CA TYR A 114 -9.15 32.40 -2.66
C TYR A 114 -8.97 33.91 -2.64
N TRP A 115 -9.88 34.63 -3.29
CA TRP A 115 -9.84 36.10 -3.31
C TRP A 115 -10.05 36.63 -1.89
N GLY A 116 -9.12 37.47 -1.40
CA GLY A 116 -9.22 38.14 -0.10
C GLY A 116 -8.45 37.50 1.05
N ASP A 117 -8.26 36.17 1.06
CA ASP A 117 -7.83 35.44 2.28
C ASP A 117 -6.48 34.68 2.15
N GLY A 118 -5.78 34.83 1.02
CA GLY A 118 -4.46 34.22 0.80
C GLY A 118 -4.49 32.83 0.16
N ARG A 119 -3.39 32.06 0.31
CA ARG A 119 -3.28 30.69 -0.22
C ARG A 119 -3.79 29.69 0.82
N SER A 120 -4.75 28.87 0.43
CA SER A 120 -5.14 27.67 1.18
C SER A 120 -4.43 26.46 0.60
N TYR A 121 -3.92 25.60 1.49
CA TYR A 121 -3.30 24.33 1.13
C TYR A 121 -4.25 23.19 1.45
N PHE A 122 -4.37 22.24 0.54
CA PHE A 122 -5.13 21.01 0.73
C PHE A 122 -4.35 19.83 0.15
N MET A 123 -4.69 18.64 0.62
CA MET A 123 -4.06 17.42 0.15
C MET A 123 -4.97 16.74 -0.86
N THR A 124 -4.44 16.40 -2.03
CA THR A 124 -5.13 15.57 -3.00
C THR A 124 -4.57 14.16 -2.93
N VAL A 125 -5.47 13.17 -2.84
CA VAL A 125 -5.11 11.75 -2.91
C VAL A 125 -5.74 11.14 -4.15
N SER A 126 -4.95 10.47 -4.97
CA SER A 126 -5.43 9.69 -6.12
C SER A 126 -4.79 8.30 -6.11
N ASP A 127 -5.48 7.30 -6.66
CA ASP A 127 -5.03 5.91 -6.61
C ASP A 127 -4.94 5.30 -8.01
N ASP A 128 -3.79 4.70 -8.33
CA ASP A 128 -3.66 3.79 -9.46
C ASP A 128 -4.03 2.37 -9.03
N LYS A 129 -5.03 1.78 -9.69
CA LYS A 129 -5.59 0.49 -9.29
C LYS A 129 -5.08 -0.64 -10.17
N PHE A 130 -4.76 -1.78 -9.57
CA PHE A 130 -4.26 -2.97 -10.25
C PHE A 130 -5.03 -4.23 -9.82
N LYS A 131 -5.50 -4.99 -10.81
CA LYS A 131 -6.18 -6.27 -10.61
C LYS A 131 -5.80 -7.26 -11.71
N LYS A 132 -5.63 -8.54 -11.35
CA LYS A 132 -5.18 -9.60 -12.27
C LYS A 132 -3.91 -9.22 -13.05
N GLY A 133 -3.01 -8.47 -12.40
CA GLY A 133 -1.74 -8.00 -12.98
C GLY A 133 -1.84 -6.85 -13.99
N ARG A 134 -3.01 -6.25 -14.18
CA ARG A 134 -3.24 -5.11 -15.09
C ARG A 134 -3.69 -3.87 -14.31
N LYS A 135 -3.35 -2.69 -14.84
CA LYS A 135 -3.92 -1.42 -14.35
C LYS A 135 -5.38 -1.33 -14.82
N LEU A 136 -6.26 -0.85 -13.95
CA LEU A 136 -7.68 -0.59 -14.25
C LEU A 136 -7.86 0.80 -14.87
#